data_AF-A0A843L6U9-F1
#
_entry.id   AF-A0A843L6U9-F1
#
_cell.length_a   1.000
_cell.length_b   1.000
_cell.length_c   1.000
_cell.angle_alpha   90.00
_cell.angle_beta   90.00
_cell.angle_gamma   90.00
#
_symmetry.space_group_name_H-M   'P 1'
#
loop_
_entity.id
_entity.type
_entity.pdbx_description
1 polymer ?
#
loop_
_entity_poly.entity_id
_entity_poly.type
_entity_poly.pdbx_seq_one_letter_code
_entity_poly.pdbx_strand_id
1 'polypeptide(L)'
;MIPIVEIKEAARAFGVPPSTIERDYAQNWLLAHLSTLPMALKGGTGIRKVFIENYRFSDDLDFTLLEPYEKEILQEAVEDAVSRAREESGIGFEDDIGIIETATGFRAIALFRIIPMNASIPTKLIIDLTTMSNESVLLPVEKRQIYHPYSDKLTAGVTSYCLEEI
;
A
#
# COMPACT_ATOMS: atom_id res chain seq x y z
N MET A 1 0.04 -7.66 -14.65
CA MET A 1 -1.19 -6.86 -14.55
C MET A 1 -2.42 -7.71 -14.76
N ILE A 2 -3.43 -7.56 -13.91
CA ILE A 2 -4.73 -8.21 -14.07
C ILE A 2 -5.58 -7.63 -15.21
N PRO A 3 -6.45 -8.42 -15.85
CA PRO A 3 -7.37 -7.94 -16.87
C PRO A 3 -8.40 -6.92 -16.32
N ILE A 4 -8.79 -5.95 -17.15
CA ILE A 4 -9.83 -4.96 -16.81
C ILE A 4 -11.18 -5.63 -16.46
N VAL A 5 -11.47 -6.77 -17.09
CA VAL A 5 -12.70 -7.54 -16.78
C VAL A 5 -12.71 -8.03 -15.34
N GLU A 6 -11.57 -8.51 -14.83
CA GLU A 6 -11.44 -8.98 -13.45
C GLU A 6 -11.67 -7.86 -12.45
N ILE A 7 -11.10 -6.67 -12.71
CA ILE A 7 -11.33 -5.47 -11.89
C ILE A 7 -12.83 -5.14 -11.82
N LYS A 8 -13.52 -5.14 -12.97
CA LYS A 8 -14.96 -4.83 -13.03
C LYS A 8 -15.82 -5.90 -12.36
N GLU A 9 -15.45 -7.17 -12.49
CA GLU A 9 -16.16 -8.28 -11.85
C GLU A 9 -16.00 -8.26 -10.33
N ALA A 10 -14.78 -8.04 -9.84
CA ALA A 10 -14.51 -7.86 -8.42
C ALA A 10 -15.26 -6.63 -7.87
N ALA A 11 -15.22 -5.50 -8.58
CA ALA A 11 -15.93 -4.28 -8.18
C ALA A 11 -17.44 -4.54 -8.03
N ARG A 12 -18.04 -5.26 -8.98
CA ARG A 12 -19.45 -5.67 -8.91
C ARG A 12 -19.72 -6.62 -7.75
N ALA A 13 -18.84 -7.60 -7.52
CA ALA A 13 -19.00 -8.58 -6.44
C ALA A 13 -18.96 -7.93 -5.05
N PHE A 14 -18.07 -6.96 -4.86
CA PHE A 14 -17.93 -6.21 -3.61
C PHE A 14 -18.88 -5.01 -3.49
N GLY A 15 -19.59 -4.64 -4.57
CA GLY A 15 -20.50 -3.48 -4.57
C GLY A 15 -19.77 -2.14 -4.47
N VAL A 16 -18.56 -2.03 -5.00
CA VAL A 16 -17.69 -0.83 -4.95
C VAL A 16 -17.37 -0.31 -6.35
N PRO A 17 -16.94 0.96 -6.50
CA PRO A 17 -16.43 1.46 -7.77
C PRO A 17 -15.19 0.68 -8.25
N PRO A 18 -14.96 0.56 -9.57
CA PRO A 18 -13.74 -0.06 -10.11
C PRO A 18 -12.44 0.56 -9.57
N SER A 19 -12.42 1.86 -9.32
CA SER A 19 -11.26 2.58 -8.76
C SER A 19 -10.87 2.07 -7.36
N THR A 20 -11.82 1.56 -6.58
CA THR A 20 -11.53 0.94 -5.28
C THR A 20 -10.74 -0.36 -5.46
N ILE A 21 -11.08 -1.17 -6.47
CA ILE A 21 -10.34 -2.39 -6.80
C ILE A 21 -8.98 -2.08 -7.43
N GLU A 22 -8.92 -1.08 -8.32
CA GLU A 22 -7.64 -0.57 -8.87
C GLU A 22 -6.67 -0.19 -7.75
N ARG A 23 -7.16 0.52 -6.73
CA ARG A 23 -6.35 0.91 -5.57
C ARG A 23 -5.96 -0.25 -4.69
N ASP A 24 -6.89 -1.16 -4.38
CA ASP A 24 -6.61 -2.36 -3.58
C ASP A 24 -5.51 -3.22 -4.25
N TYR A 25 -5.57 -3.36 -5.57
CA TYR A 25 -4.57 -4.06 -6.37
C TYR A 25 -3.21 -3.32 -6.39
N ALA A 26 -3.20 -2.01 -6.62
CA ALA A 26 -1.98 -1.20 -6.61
C ALA A 26 -1.31 -1.19 -5.23
N GLN A 27 -2.09 -1.15 -4.15
CA GLN A 27 -1.60 -1.26 -2.78
C GLN A 27 -0.87 -2.59 -2.55
N ASN A 28 -1.35 -3.72 -3.08
CA ASN A 28 -0.68 -5.01 -2.89
C ASN A 28 0.73 -5.02 -3.47
N TRP A 29 0.87 -4.54 -4.71
CA TRP A 29 2.16 -4.45 -5.40
C TRP A 29 3.11 -3.48 -4.69
N LEU A 30 2.62 -2.32 -4.28
CA LEU A 30 3.47 -1.36 -3.56
C LEU A 30 3.87 -1.87 -2.18
N LEU A 31 2.95 -2.51 -1.45
CA LEU A 31 3.19 -3.11 -0.14
C LEU A 31 4.28 -4.18 -0.19
N ALA A 32 4.32 -4.98 -1.27
CA ALA A 32 5.36 -5.99 -1.47
C ALA A 32 6.78 -5.40 -1.46
N HIS A 33 6.97 -4.24 -2.09
CA HIS A 33 8.29 -3.59 -2.15
C HIS A 33 8.57 -2.68 -0.96
N LEU A 34 7.55 -2.02 -0.41
CA LEU A 34 7.67 -1.25 0.83
C LEU A 34 8.03 -2.14 2.03
N SER A 35 7.64 -3.42 2.02
CA SER A 35 7.96 -4.38 3.09
C SER A 35 9.45 -4.63 3.33
N THR A 36 10.33 -4.12 2.46
CA THR A 36 11.79 -4.19 2.67
C THR A 36 12.30 -3.18 3.69
N LEU A 37 11.51 -2.15 4.02
CA LEU A 37 11.85 -1.20 5.08
C LEU A 37 11.46 -1.76 6.47
N PRO A 38 12.25 -1.49 7.53
CA PRO A 38 11.90 -1.78 8.92
C PRO A 38 10.78 -0.86 9.39
N MET A 39 9.56 -1.22 9.00
CA MET A 39 8.31 -0.58 9.39
C MET A 39 7.20 -1.61 9.54
N ALA A 40 6.18 -1.28 10.31
CA ALA A 40 5.06 -2.16 10.60
C ALA A 40 3.75 -1.57 10.06
N LEU A 41 3.07 -2.34 9.20
CA LEU A 41 1.75 -2.02 8.67
C LEU A 41 0.71 -2.06 9.80
N LYS A 42 -0.18 -1.07 9.81
CA LYS A 42 -1.25 -0.93 10.81
C LYS A 42 -2.57 -0.48 10.17
N GLY A 43 -3.56 -0.21 11.02
CA GLY A 43 -4.83 0.39 10.64
C GLY A 43 -5.74 -0.52 9.81
N GLY A 44 -6.83 0.06 9.30
CA GLY A 44 -7.87 -0.69 8.61
C GLY A 44 -7.40 -1.37 7.32
N THR A 45 -6.43 -0.75 6.62
CA THR A 45 -5.82 -1.36 5.43
C THR A 45 -5.01 -2.58 5.82
N GLY A 46 -4.21 -2.51 6.91
CA GLY A 46 -3.51 -3.67 7.46
C GLY A 46 -4.43 -4.85 7.73
N ILE A 47 -5.57 -4.62 8.39
CA ILE A 47 -6.57 -5.66 8.65
C ILE A 47 -7.01 -6.36 7.35
N ARG A 48 -7.37 -5.59 6.32
CA ARG A 48 -7.77 -6.15 5.02
C ARG A 48 -6.65 -6.92 4.33
N LYS A 49 -5.41 -6.42 4.40
CA LYS A 49 -4.29 -6.98 3.64
C LYS A 49 -3.69 -8.24 4.25
N VAL A 50 -3.77 -8.42 5.57
CA VAL A 50 -3.04 -9.53 6.23
C VAL A 50 -3.83 -10.31 7.29
N PHE A 51 -5.07 -9.92 7.63
CA PHE A 51 -5.89 -10.61 8.64
C PHE A 51 -7.26 -11.10 8.14
N ILE A 52 -8.01 -10.26 7.41
CA ILE A 52 -9.39 -10.57 7.00
C ILE A 52 -9.60 -10.16 5.54
N GLU A 53 -9.65 -11.13 4.63
CA GLU A 53 -9.77 -10.92 3.17
C GLU A 53 -10.98 -10.05 2.76
N ASN A 54 -12.11 -10.22 3.45
CA ASN A 54 -13.37 -9.52 3.16
C ASN A 54 -13.61 -8.31 4.08
N TYR A 55 -12.56 -7.75 4.67
CA TYR A 55 -12.67 -6.50 5.42
C TYR A 55 -12.88 -5.29 4.49
N ARG A 56 -13.30 -4.15 5.04
CA ARG A 56 -13.59 -2.95 4.24
C ARG A 56 -12.38 -2.48 3.44
N PHE A 57 -12.62 -1.94 2.25
CA PHE A 57 -11.61 -1.23 1.49
C PHE A 57 -11.20 0.07 2.20
N SER A 58 -9.97 0.48 1.97
CA SER A 58 -9.37 1.68 2.53
C SER A 58 -8.36 2.24 1.53
N ASP A 59 -8.15 3.54 1.59
CA ASP A 59 -7.44 4.27 0.54
C ASP A 59 -5.94 4.39 0.82
N ASP A 60 -5.58 4.31 2.10
CA ASP A 60 -4.26 4.70 2.59
C ASP A 60 -3.47 3.48 3.08
N LEU A 61 -2.14 3.55 3.03
CA LEU A 61 -1.25 2.60 3.68
C LEU A 61 -0.64 3.26 4.92
N ASP A 62 -1.03 2.80 6.10
CA ASP A 62 -0.52 3.31 7.37
C ASP A 62 0.61 2.43 7.90
N PHE A 63 1.74 3.04 8.20
CA PHE A 63 2.88 2.37 8.82
C PHE A 63 3.37 3.13 10.05
N THR A 64 4.01 2.37 10.94
CA THR A 64 4.91 2.91 11.96
C THR A 64 6.33 2.49 11.63
N LEU A 65 7.24 3.46 11.54
CA LEU A 65 8.67 3.22 11.35
C LEU A 65 9.24 2.57 12.61
N LEU A 66 10.04 1.51 12.47
CA LEU A 66 10.65 0.78 13.59
C LEU A 66 12.07 1.26 13.91
N GLU A 67 12.60 2.16 13.08
CA GLU A 67 13.91 2.78 13.19
C GLU A 67 13.80 4.27 12.79
N PRO A 68 14.72 5.14 13.25
CA PRO A 68 14.75 6.53 12.80
C PRO A 68 15.17 6.63 11.33
N TYR A 69 14.53 7.52 10.59
CA TYR A 69 14.81 7.78 9.18
C TYR A 69 14.94 9.26 8.88
N GLU A 70 15.87 9.57 7.99
CA GLU A 70 15.91 10.88 7.31
C GLU A 70 14.93 10.87 6.12
N LYS A 71 14.41 12.05 5.80
CA LYS A 71 13.41 12.22 4.74
C LYS A 71 13.92 11.72 3.40
N GLU A 72 15.17 12.03 3.07
CA GLU A 72 15.82 11.71 1.81
C GLU A 72 15.93 10.19 1.61
N ILE A 73 16.27 9.46 2.68
CA ILE A 73 16.36 7.99 2.67
C ILE A 73 14.97 7.38 2.44
N LEU A 74 13.93 7.91 3.10
CA LEU A 74 12.56 7.46 2.86
C LEU A 74 12.08 7.79 1.45
N GLN A 75 12.47 8.96 0.93
CA GLN A 75 12.14 9.34 -0.43
C GLN A 75 12.70 8.33 -1.44
N GLU A 76 14.00 8.06 -1.38
CA GLU A 76 14.68 7.11 -2.26
C GLU A 76 14.07 5.70 -2.15
N ALA A 77 13.75 5.26 -0.93
CA ALA A 77 13.17 3.94 -0.72
C ALA A 77 11.72 3.81 -1.25
N VAL A 78 10.91 4.86 -1.13
CA VAL A 78 9.56 4.87 -1.70
C VAL A 78 9.62 4.97 -3.22
N GLU A 79 10.53 5.78 -3.77
CA GLU A 79 10.79 5.87 -5.21
C GLU A 79 11.19 4.51 -5.81
N ASP A 80 12.12 3.81 -5.17
CA ASP A 80 12.52 2.45 -5.56
C ASP A 80 11.35 1.46 -5.47
N ALA A 81 10.56 1.51 -4.39
CA ALA A 81 9.42 0.63 -4.22
C ALA A 81 8.35 0.83 -5.30
N VAL A 82 8.09 2.09 -5.69
CA VAL A 82 7.17 2.41 -6.79
C VAL A 82 7.74 1.96 -8.13
N SER A 83 9.04 2.16 -8.40
CA SER A 83 9.65 1.72 -9.66
C SER A 83 9.58 0.20 -9.81
N ARG A 84 9.92 -0.56 -8.76
CA ARG A 84 9.82 -2.02 -8.77
C ARG A 84 8.38 -2.49 -8.91
N ALA A 85 7.44 -1.86 -8.19
CA ALA A 85 6.02 -2.16 -8.35
C ALA A 85 5.56 -1.95 -9.79
N ARG A 86 5.98 -0.86 -10.44
CA ARG A 86 5.67 -0.58 -11.85
C ARG A 86 6.26 -1.65 -12.79
N GLU A 87 7.53 -1.98 -12.63
CA GLU A 87 8.25 -2.92 -13.49
C GLU A 87 7.66 -4.33 -13.42
N GLU A 88 7.34 -4.82 -12.22
CA GLU A 88 6.84 -6.17 -12.02
C GLU A 88 5.33 -6.31 -12.30
N SER A 89 4.54 -5.29 -11.92
CA SER A 89 3.08 -5.35 -12.08
C SER A 89 2.57 -4.91 -13.45
N GLY A 90 3.31 -4.01 -14.12
CA GLY A 90 2.85 -3.29 -15.31
C GLY A 90 1.87 -2.15 -15.05
N ILE A 91 1.63 -1.77 -13.78
CA ILE A 91 0.79 -0.62 -13.40
C ILE A 91 1.50 0.68 -13.82
N GLY A 92 0.75 1.62 -14.40
CA GLY A 92 1.27 2.93 -14.80
C GLY A 92 1.43 3.88 -13.61
N PHE A 93 2.35 3.58 -12.69
CA PHE A 93 2.79 4.52 -11.66
C PHE A 93 3.58 5.68 -12.28
N GLU A 94 3.34 6.89 -11.78
CA GLU A 94 4.10 8.08 -12.13
C GLU A 94 5.43 8.12 -11.36
N ASP A 95 6.46 8.71 -11.97
CA ASP A 95 7.79 8.87 -11.34
C ASP A 95 7.82 10.00 -10.29
N ASP A 96 6.91 10.97 -10.38
CA ASP A 96 6.85 12.09 -9.44
C ASP A 96 6.18 11.65 -8.13
N ILE A 97 7.01 11.28 -7.17
CA ILE A 97 6.60 10.81 -5.85
C ILE A 97 6.92 11.90 -4.84
N GLY A 98 5.89 12.58 -4.36
CA GLY A 98 6.04 13.60 -3.34
C GLY A 98 6.07 12.98 -1.95
N ILE A 99 7.16 13.20 -1.20
CA ILE A 99 7.21 12.97 0.26
C ILE A 99 7.31 14.29 1.02
N ILE A 100 6.47 14.45 2.03
CA ILE A 100 6.44 15.63 2.90
C ILE A 100 6.56 15.21 4.35
N GLU A 101 7.12 16.10 5.16
CA GLU A 101 7.04 15.99 6.62
C GLU A 101 5.65 16.40 7.10
N THR A 102 5.21 15.75 8.17
CA THR A 102 3.94 15.96 8.86
C THR A 102 4.22 16.08 10.36
N ALA A 103 3.20 16.43 11.14
CA ALA A 103 3.35 16.52 12.60
C ALA A 103 3.76 15.19 13.26
N THR A 104 3.41 14.05 12.65
CA THR A 104 3.60 12.72 13.22
C THR A 104 4.68 11.88 12.53
N GLY A 105 5.27 12.38 11.43
CA GLY A 105 6.26 11.67 10.63
C GLY A 105 6.24 12.15 9.18
N PHE A 106 6.03 11.26 8.22
CA PHE A 106 6.09 11.57 6.80
C PHE A 106 4.86 11.09 6.06
N ARG A 107 4.52 11.76 4.95
CA ARG A 107 3.48 11.34 4.03
C ARG A 107 4.03 11.30 2.62
N ALA A 108 3.97 10.14 1.98
CA ALA A 108 4.28 9.97 0.57
C ALA A 108 3.00 9.80 -0.24
N ILE A 109 3.05 10.27 -1.49
CA ILE A 109 1.95 10.20 -2.44
C ILE A 109 2.46 9.53 -3.70
N ALA A 110 1.87 8.39 -4.05
CA ALA A 110 2.06 7.74 -5.33
C ALA A 110 0.82 7.95 -6.22
N LEU A 111 1.04 8.32 -7.47
CA LEU A 111 0.00 8.47 -8.48
C LEU A 111 0.08 7.31 -9.48
N PHE A 112 -1.06 6.75 -9.85
CA PHE A 112 -1.08 5.60 -10.76
C PHE A 112 -2.32 5.55 -11.66
N ARG A 113 -2.22 4.77 -12.74
CA ARG A 113 -3.31 4.46 -13.66
C ARG A 113 -3.29 2.97 -14.04
N ILE A 114 -4.46 2.34 -14.05
CA ILE A 114 -4.64 0.98 -14.56
C ILE A 114 -5.62 0.99 -15.73
N ILE A 115 -6.83 1.54 -15.55
CA ILE A 115 -7.83 1.64 -16.62
C ILE A 115 -7.65 2.96 -17.41
N PRO A 116 -7.31 2.93 -18.71
CA PRO A 116 -7.03 4.15 -19.49
C PRO A 116 -8.26 5.04 -19.76
N MET A 117 -9.48 4.48 -19.78
CA MET A 117 -10.68 5.21 -20.23
C MET A 117 -11.25 6.20 -19.19
N ASN A 118 -10.79 6.17 -17.93
CA ASN A 118 -11.21 7.11 -16.89
C ASN A 118 -10.21 8.28 -16.70
N ALA A 119 -9.20 8.39 -17.57
CA ALA A 119 -7.90 8.96 -17.23
C ALA A 119 -7.69 10.45 -17.57
N SER A 120 -8.54 11.37 -17.10
CA SER A 120 -8.06 12.76 -16.95
C SER A 120 -7.27 12.96 -15.65
N ILE A 121 -7.55 12.15 -14.61
CA ILE A 121 -6.95 12.31 -13.27
C ILE A 121 -6.38 10.96 -12.81
N PRO A 122 -5.09 10.88 -12.44
CA PRO A 122 -4.51 9.66 -11.86
C PRO A 122 -5.15 9.33 -10.51
N THR A 123 -5.18 8.05 -10.15
CA THR A 123 -5.59 7.65 -8.81
C THR A 123 -4.46 7.90 -7.82
N LYS A 124 -4.81 8.45 -6.66
CA LYS A 124 -3.89 8.71 -5.57
C LYS A 124 -3.84 7.53 -4.61
N LEU A 125 -2.64 7.15 -4.20
CA LEU A 125 -2.35 6.24 -3.10
C LEU A 125 -1.52 7.01 -2.08
N ILE A 126 -2.01 7.08 -0.84
CA ILE A 126 -1.34 7.78 0.26
C ILE A 126 -0.61 6.75 1.11
N ILE A 127 0.62 7.07 1.48
CA ILE A 127 1.45 6.27 2.37
C ILE A 127 1.76 7.16 3.56
N ASP A 128 1.25 6.79 4.73
CA ASP A 128 1.49 7.49 5.98
C ASP A 128 2.54 6.73 6.80
N LEU A 129 3.64 7.41 7.11
CA LEU A 129 4.79 6.87 7.82
C LEU A 129 4.92 7.57 9.17
N THR A 130 4.41 6.96 10.22
CA THR A 130 4.46 7.51 11.59
C THR A 130 5.81 7.21 12.24
N THR A 131 6.44 8.19 12.87
CA THR A 131 7.72 7.98 13.56
C THR A 131 7.54 7.35 14.94
N MET A 132 8.59 6.67 15.42
CA MET A 132 8.61 6.07 16.76
C MET A 132 8.38 7.07 17.91
N SER A 133 8.70 8.34 17.70
CA SER A 133 8.46 9.41 18.68
C SER A 133 6.99 9.74 18.87
N ASN A 134 6.16 9.45 17.88
CA ASN A 134 4.73 9.74 17.88
C ASN A 134 3.88 8.49 18.14
N GLU A 135 4.42 7.31 17.85
CA GLU A 135 3.71 6.04 18.06
C GLU A 135 4.68 4.94 18.46
N SER A 136 4.31 4.19 19.50
CA SER A 136 5.10 3.06 20.01
C SER A 136 4.33 1.77 19.76
N VAL A 137 5.02 0.79 19.17
CA VAL A 137 4.50 -0.57 19.05
C VAL A 137 4.68 -1.30 20.38
N LEU A 138 3.58 -1.78 20.96
CA LEU A 138 3.51 -2.36 22.30
C LEU A 138 3.68 -3.89 22.29
N LEU A 139 3.17 -4.55 21.25
CA LEU A 139 3.24 -6.00 21.08
C LEU A 139 4.20 -6.37 19.93
N PRO A 140 4.78 -7.58 19.93
CA PRO A 140 5.68 -8.00 18.86
C PRO A 140 5.01 -7.93 17.48
N VAL A 141 5.70 -7.29 16.54
CA VAL A 141 5.28 -7.29 15.12
C VAL A 141 5.57 -8.62 14.48
N GLU A 142 4.73 -9.02 13.53
CA GLU A 142 4.86 -10.31 12.86
C GLU A 142 4.82 -10.15 11.34
N LYS A 143 5.62 -10.96 10.64
CA LYS A 143 5.56 -11.01 9.17
C LYS A 143 4.35 -11.82 8.75
N ARG A 144 3.51 -11.24 7.91
CA ARG A 144 2.28 -11.87 7.39
C ARG A 144 2.23 -11.86 5.89
N GLN A 145 1.63 -12.90 5.33
CA GLN A 145 1.39 -13.00 3.89
C GLN A 145 0.36 -11.95 3.46
N ILE A 146 0.66 -11.20 2.40
CA ILE A 146 -0.29 -10.27 1.79
C ILE A 146 -1.36 -11.09 1.08
N TYR A 147 -2.62 -10.81 1.39
CA TYR A 147 -3.76 -11.34 0.65
C TYR A 147 -3.84 -10.68 -0.72
N HIS A 148 -3.66 -11.51 -1.74
CA HIS A 148 -3.67 -11.11 -3.13
C HIS A 148 -4.67 -11.99 -3.89
N PRO A 149 -5.97 -11.63 -3.89
CA PRO A 149 -7.04 -12.45 -4.47
C PRO A 149 -7.14 -12.32 -6.01
N TYR A 150 -6.11 -11.74 -6.64
CA TYR A 150 -6.10 -11.44 -8.06
C TYR A 150 -5.44 -12.55 -8.86
N SER A 151 -5.72 -12.60 -10.16
CA SER A 151 -5.25 -13.68 -11.03
C SER A 151 -3.75 -13.65 -11.30
N ASP A 152 -3.09 -12.49 -11.14
CA ASP A 152 -1.65 -12.43 -11.11
C ASP A 152 -1.11 -12.94 -9.77
N LYS A 153 0.04 -13.61 -9.83
CA LYS A 153 0.57 -14.31 -8.66
C LYS A 153 1.60 -13.42 -7.96
N LEU A 154 1.14 -12.50 -7.10
CA LEU A 154 2.00 -11.82 -6.15
C LEU A 154 2.13 -12.66 -4.86
N THR A 155 3.35 -13.09 -4.53
CA THR A 155 3.66 -13.74 -3.26
C THR A 155 4.65 -12.90 -2.48
N ALA A 156 4.14 -12.08 -1.56
CA ALA A 156 4.96 -11.25 -0.69
C ALA A 156 4.36 -11.20 0.73
N GLY A 157 5.21 -10.92 1.71
CA GLY A 157 4.78 -10.74 3.09
C GLY A 157 5.28 -9.43 3.66
N VAL A 158 4.51 -8.85 4.57
CA VAL A 158 4.79 -7.58 5.21
C VAL A 158 4.80 -7.72 6.72
N THR A 159 5.65 -6.97 7.39
CA THR A 159 5.63 -6.85 8.85
C THR A 159 4.42 -6.01 9.25
N SER A 160 3.57 -6.53 10.13
CA SER A 160 2.39 -5.82 10.63
C SER A 160 2.31 -5.85 12.15
N TYR A 161 1.51 -4.93 12.69
CA TYR A 161 1.01 -5.04 14.05
C TYR A 161 0.27 -6.38 14.23
N CYS A 162 0.23 -6.88 15.46
CA CYS A 162 -0.69 -7.95 15.81
C CYS A 162 -2.14 -7.42 15.82
N LEU A 163 -3.12 -8.30 15.61
CA LEU A 163 -4.52 -7.87 15.49
C LEU A 163 -5.05 -7.27 16.81
N GLU A 164 -4.50 -7.71 17.94
CA GLU A 164 -4.83 -7.27 19.29
C GLU A 164 -4.42 -5.81 19.57
N GLU A 165 -3.49 -5.26 18.79
CA GLU A 165 -2.99 -3.89 18.94
C GLU A 165 -3.58 -2.90 17.92
N ILE A 166 -4.19 -3.39 16.84
CA ILE A 166 -4.85 -2.54 15.81
C ILE A 166 -6.23 -2.10 16.29
#